data_AF-A0A5Q0CGF2-F1
#
_entry.id   AF-A0A5Q0CGF2-F1
#
_cell.length_a   1.000
_cell.length_b   1.000
_cell.length_c   1.000
_cell.angle_alpha   90.00
_cell.angle_beta   90.00
_cell.angle_gamma   90.00
#
_symmetry.space_group_name_H-M   'P 1'
#
loop_
_entity.id
_entity.type
_entity.pdbx_description
1 polymer ?
#
loop_
_entity_poly.entity_id
_entity_poly.type
_entity_poly.pdbx_seq_one_letter_code
_entity_poly.pdbx_strand_id
1 'polypeptide(L)'
;MTTLEELIDRTRGDLADESLGVRRSWEDMFRYTLKHYPKETPLEEFDVEVLEARFRASNMNPPVVDGYAKRWRDLLQRSTRV
;
A
#
# COMPACT_ATOMS: atom_id res chain seq x y z
N MET A 1 10.45 13.02 7.79
CA MET A 1 9.91 11.69 8.11
C MET A 1 8.81 11.44 7.10
N THR A 2 8.98 10.47 6.22
CA THR A 2 7.99 10.21 5.16
C THR A 2 6.80 9.49 5.77
N THR A 3 5.59 9.95 5.45
CA THR A 3 4.33 9.34 5.88
C THR A 3 3.75 8.40 4.81
N LEU A 4 2.74 7.62 5.17
CA LEU A 4 1.97 6.82 4.23
C LEU A 4 1.35 7.67 3.12
N GLU A 5 0.79 8.84 3.45
CA GLU A 5 0.20 9.75 2.45
C GLU A 5 1.23 10.20 1.41
N GLU A 6 2.40 10.67 1.86
CA GLU A 6 3.46 11.12 0.95
C GLU A 6 3.95 10.00 0.01
N LEU A 7 4.09 8.78 0.52
CA LEU A 7 4.46 7.64 -0.30
C LEU A 7 3.36 7.29 -1.32
N ILE A 8 2.09 7.32 -0.90
CA ILE A 8 0.94 7.05 -1.76
C ILE A 8 0.88 8.09 -2.89
N ASP A 9 0.99 9.38 -2.58
CA ASP A 9 0.91 10.45 -3.57
C ASP A 9 2.08 10.42 -4.56
N ARG A 10 3.30 10.12 -4.11
CA ARG A 10 4.42 9.88 -5.02
C ARG A 10 4.13 8.70 -5.95
N THR A 11 3.64 7.59 -5.40
CA THR A 11 3.33 6.39 -6.18
C THR A 11 2.22 6.65 -7.19
N ARG A 12 1.21 7.46 -6.86
CA ARG A 12 0.17 7.90 -7.80
C ARG A 12 0.75 8.67 -8.99
N GLY A 13 1.75 9.52 -8.73
CA GLY A 13 2.52 10.18 -9.78
C GLY A 13 3.20 9.19 -10.72
N ASP A 14 3.89 8.19 -10.17
CA ASP A 14 4.58 7.15 -10.94
C ASP A 14 3.62 6.27 -11.77
N LEU A 15 2.36 6.16 -11.35
CA LEU A 15 1.32 5.36 -12.02
C LEU A 15 0.51 6.17 -13.05
N ALA A 16 0.81 7.44 -13.29
CA ALA A 16 0.00 8.30 -14.15
C ALA A 16 -0.16 7.75 -15.58
N ASP A 17 0.91 7.18 -16.14
CA ASP A 17 0.96 6.59 -17.48
C ASP A 17 0.47 5.13 -17.56
N GLU A 18 0.15 4.52 -16.41
CA GLU A 18 -0.35 3.16 -16.35
C GLU A 18 -1.81 3.06 -16.82
N SER A 19 -2.18 1.85 -17.26
CA SER A 19 -3.56 1.56 -17.65
C SER A 19 -4.55 1.85 -16.52
N LEU A 20 -5.78 2.22 -16.89
CA LEU A 20 -6.85 2.51 -15.91
C LEU A 20 -7.11 1.35 -14.95
N GLY A 21 -6.99 0.10 -15.43
CA GLY A 21 -7.16 -1.09 -14.59
C GLY A 21 -6.07 -1.22 -13.52
N VAL A 22 -4.82 -0.93 -13.89
CA VAL A 22 -3.68 -0.92 -12.95
C VAL A 22 -3.87 0.18 -11.92
N ARG A 23 -4.16 1.42 -12.34
CA ARG A 23 -4.42 2.54 -11.43
C ARG A 23 -5.53 2.24 -10.43
N ARG A 24 -6.66 1.68 -10.88
CA ARG A 24 -7.76 1.29 -9.98
C ARG A 24 -7.33 0.23 -8.95
N SER A 25 -6.59 -0.79 -9.37
CA SER A 25 -6.07 -1.82 -8.47
C SER A 25 -5.16 -1.24 -7.38
N TRP A 26 -4.36 -0.24 -7.71
CA TRP A 26 -3.52 0.47 -6.75
C TRP A 26 -4.33 1.34 -5.80
N GLU A 27 -5.29 2.10 -6.31
CA GLU A 27 -6.17 2.92 -5.47
C GLU A 27 -7.01 2.08 -4.50
N ASP A 28 -7.49 0.90 -4.93
CA ASP A 28 -8.17 -0.04 -4.04
C ASP A 28 -7.25 -0.48 -2.89
N MET A 29 -6.01 -0.86 -3.20
CA MET A 29 -5.02 -1.24 -2.18
C MET A 29 -4.77 -0.09 -1.18
N PHE A 30 -4.56 1.13 -1.68
CA PHE A 30 -4.34 2.30 -0.81
C PHE A 30 -5.56 2.58 0.06
N ARG A 31 -6.76 2.54 -0.51
CA ARG A 31 -8.00 2.74 0.23
C ARG A 31 -8.17 1.69 1.33
N TYR A 32 -7.88 0.42 1.07
CA TYR A 32 -7.95 -0.62 2.09
C TYR A 32 -6.90 -0.40 3.18
N THR A 33 -5.67 -0.03 2.80
CA THR A 33 -4.61 0.25 3.76
C THR A 33 -4.98 1.40 4.69
N LEU A 34 -5.52 2.49 4.14
CA LEU A 34 -5.91 3.69 4.90
C LEU A 34 -7.16 3.49 5.78
N LYS A 35 -7.89 2.37 5.64
CA LYS A 35 -8.91 1.99 6.63
C LYS A 35 -8.31 1.47 7.92
N HIS A 36 -7.08 0.94 7.86
CA HIS A 36 -6.41 0.32 9.00
C HIS A 36 -5.26 1.17 9.55
N TYR A 37 -4.71 2.07 8.74
CA TYR A 37 -3.64 2.98 9.12
C TYR A 37 -4.04 4.42 8.82
N PRO A 38 -3.86 5.36 9.78
CA PRO A 38 -3.95 6.77 9.50
C PRO A 38 -2.99 7.17 8.37
N LYS A 39 -3.40 8.14 7.54
CA LYS A 39 -2.57 8.71 6.47
C LYS A 39 -1.23 9.26 6.96
N GLU A 40 -1.25 9.83 8.16
CA GLU A 40 -0.12 10.44 8.84
C GLU A 40 0.85 9.42 9.45
N THR A 41 0.55 8.11 9.36
CA THR A 41 1.41 7.06 9.89
C THR A 41 2.81 7.21 9.27
N PRO A 42 3.86 7.38 10.08
CA PRO A 42 5.23 7.36 9.61
C PRO A 42 5.57 6.02 8.95
N LEU A 43 6.32 6.02 7.84
CA LEU A 43 6.68 4.77 7.15
C LEU A 43 7.45 3.79 8.05
N GLU A 44 8.18 4.28 9.05
CA GLU A 44 8.88 3.46 10.05
C GLU A 44 7.93 2.68 10.98
N GLU A 45 6.71 3.18 11.18
CA GLU A 45 5.67 2.53 11.99
C GLU A 45 4.71 1.68 11.14
N PHE A 46 4.85 1.73 9.81
CA PHE A 46 4.01 0.97 8.90
C PHE A 46 4.53 -0.46 8.69
N ASP A 47 3.85 -1.41 9.35
CA ASP A 47 4.15 -2.84 9.26
C ASP A 47 3.22 -3.57 8.28
N VAL A 48 3.81 -4.12 7.21
CA VAL A 48 3.08 -4.85 6.17
C VAL A 48 2.57 -6.21 6.65
N GLU A 49 3.25 -6.87 7.59
CA GLU A 49 2.79 -8.15 8.14
C GLU A 49 1.55 -7.96 9.01
N VAL A 50 1.51 -6.87 9.78
CA VAL A 50 0.31 -6.48 10.53
C VAL A 50 -0.83 -6.12 9.59
N LEU A 51 -0.56 -5.40 8.49
CA LEU A 51 -1.57 -5.12 7.47
C LEU A 51 -2.12 -6.40 6.83
N GLU A 52 -1.25 -7.34 6.48
CA GLU A 52 -1.61 -8.64 5.90
C GLU A 52 -2.56 -9.41 6.84
N ALA A 53 -2.23 -9.48 8.13
CA ALA A 53 -3.08 -10.11 9.14
C ALA A 53 -4.45 -9.42 9.24
N ARG A 54 -4.50 -8.07 9.21
CA ARG A 54 -5.75 -7.29 9.23
C ARG A 54 -6.61 -7.53 7.99
N PHE A 55 -6.01 -7.66 6.81
CA PHE A 55 -6.74 -7.98 5.59
C PHE A 55 -7.33 -9.38 5.62
N ARG A 56 -6.58 -10.38 6.10
CA ARG A 56 -7.09 -11.75 6.30
C ARG A 56 -8.24 -11.78 7.31
N ALA A 57 -8.12 -11.06 8.42
CA ALA A 57 -9.18 -10.93 9.41
C ALA A 57 -10.44 -10.24 8.86
N SER A 58 -10.30 -9.40 7.83
CA SER A 58 -11.41 -8.72 7.16
C SER A 58 -12.10 -9.57 6.07
N ASN A 59 -11.79 -10.88 6.01
CA ASN A 59 -12.34 -11.84 5.05
C ASN A 59 -12.05 -11.45 3.57
N MET A 60 -10.94 -10.74 3.34
CA MET A 60 -10.46 -10.45 1.99
C MET A 60 -9.92 -11.74 1.34
N ASN A 61 -10.14 -11.89 0.03
CA ASN A 61 -9.70 -13.07 -0.71
C ASN A 61 -8.16 -13.25 -0.59
N PRO A 62 -7.64 -14.41 -0.14
CA PRO A 62 -6.21 -14.60 0.14
C PRO A 62 -5.25 -14.18 -1.00
N PRO A 63 -5.49 -14.50 -2.28
CA PRO A 63 -4.61 -14.07 -3.38
C PRO A 63 -4.56 -12.55 -3.55
N VAL A 64 -5.64 -11.83 -3.19
CA VAL A 64 -5.66 -10.37 -3.19
C VAL A 64 -4.79 -9.84 -2.05
N VAL A 65 -4.91 -10.44 -0.86
CA VAL A 65 -4.09 -10.08 0.30
C VAL A 65 -2.61 -10.26 -0.01
N ASP A 66 -2.23 -11.43 -0.53
CA ASP A 66 -0.82 -11.74 -0.85
C ASP A 66 -0.29 -10.80 -1.94
N GLY A 67 -1.12 -10.47 -2.94
CA GLY A 67 -0.80 -9.50 -3.98
C GLY A 67 -0.56 -8.08 -3.43
N TYR A 68 -1.41 -7.61 -2.52
CA TYR A 68 -1.27 -6.30 -1.89
C TYR A 68 -0.08 -6.24 -0.94
N ALA A 69 0.12 -7.28 -0.12
CA ALA A 69 1.26 -7.35 0.80
C ALA A 69 2.59 -7.36 0.05
N LYS A 70 2.70 -8.15 -1.03
CA LYS A 70 3.90 -8.14 -1.89
C LYS A 70 4.14 -6.76 -2.49
N ARG A 71 3.11 -6.13 -3.05
CA ARG A 71 3.21 -4.81 -3.69
C ARG A 71 3.66 -3.72 -2.70
N TRP A 72 3.18 -3.75 -1.45
CA TRP A 72 3.66 -2.87 -0.40
C TRP A 72 5.14 -3.12 -0.04
N ARG A 73 5.56 -4.38 0.12
CA ARG A 73 6.97 -4.72 0.37
C ARG A 73 7.88 -4.20 -0.73
N ASP A 74 7.50 -4.41 -2.00
CA ASP A 74 8.25 -3.92 -3.16
C ASP A 74 8.35 -2.38 -3.16
N LEU A 75 7.25 -1.69 -2.82
CA LEU A 75 7.22 -0.24 -2.77
C LEU A 75 8.10 0.33 -1.65
N LEU A 76 8.05 -0.26 -0.46
CA LEU A 76 8.88 0.14 0.67
C LEU A 76 10.37 -0.07 0.37
N GLN A 77 10.75 -1.21 -0.21
CA GLN A 77 12.14 -1.48 -0.61
C GLN A 77 12.68 -0.46 -1.61
N ARG A 78 11.86 -0.01 -2.57
CA ARG A 78 12.24 1.05 -3.52
C ARG A 78 12.40 2.41 -2.82
N SER A 79 11.59 2.65 -1.79
CA SER A 79 11.58 3.92 -1.06
C SER A 79 12.75 4.07 -0.10
N THR A 80 13.26 2.97 0.45
CA THR A 80 14.42 2.93 1.36
C THR A 80 15.78 2.97 0.63
N ARG A 81 15.80 2.78 -0.70
CA ARG A 81 17.03 2.83 -1.52
C ARG A 81 17.45 4.24 -1.94
N VAL A 82 16.80 5.28 -1.39
CA VAL A 82 17.08 6.70 -1.67
C VAL A 82 17.77 7.34 -0.48
#